data_AF-A0A924LRN0-F1
#
_entry.id   AF-A0A924LRN0-F1
#
_cell.length_a   1.000
_cell.length_b   1.000
_cell.length_c   1.000
_cell.angle_alpha   90.00
_cell.angle_beta   90.00
_cell.angle_gamma   90.00
#
_symmetry.space_group_name_H-M   'P 1'
#
loop_
_entity.id
_entity.type
_entity.pdbx_description
1 polymer ?
#
loop_
_entity_poly.entity_id
_entity_poly.type
_entity_poly.pdbx_seq_one_letter_code
_entity_poly.pdbx_strand_id
1 'polypeptide(L)' 'MEAIRQTVKVKNHSFKITLPEDFNADEVDVIIIQKNDDFVLTNEMKLVLDERSKQDKSDFISANESIFRLKNRLRV' A
#
# COMPACT_ATOMS: atom_id res chain seq x y z
N MET A 1 16.46 3.92 -9.53
CA MET A 1 16.43 4.50 -8.18
C MET A 1 15.46 3.67 -7.37
N GLU A 2 15.96 2.86 -6.45
CA GLU A 2 15.11 2.10 -5.53
C GLU A 2 14.90 2.93 -4.26
N ALA A 3 13.64 3.19 -3.91
CA ALA A 3 13.28 4.00 -2.75
C ALA A 3 12.69 3.12 -1.66
N ILE A 4 13.25 3.18 -0.46
CA ILE A 4 12.72 2.46 0.70
C ILE A 4 11.71 3.36 1.41
N ARG A 5 10.43 2.95 1.44
CA ARG A 5 9.39 3.63 2.22
C ARG A 5 9.16 2.92 3.55
N GLN A 6 9.57 3.54 4.65
CA GLN A 6 9.34 3.03 6.00
C GLN A 6 8.44 3.98 6.81
N THR A 7 7.40 3.43 7.46
CA THR A 7 6.59 4.20 8.42
C THR A 7 7.22 4.05 9.80
N VAL A 8 7.83 5.12 10.33
CA VAL A 8 8.50 5.12 11.63
C VAL A 8 7.68 5.91 12.65
N LYS A 9 7.53 5.39 13.87
CA LYS A 9 6.88 6.12 14.98
C LYS A 9 7.83 7.19 15.52
N VAL A 10 7.34 8.41 15.62
CA VAL A 10 8.06 9.53 16.26
C VAL A 10 7.89 9.43 17.78
N LYS A 11 8.99 9.48 18.53
CA LYS A 11 8.99 9.57 20.01
C LYS A 11 9.83 10.78 20.41
N ASN A 12 9.26 11.69 21.19
CA ASN A 12 9.94 12.92 21.66
C ASN A 12 10.63 13.69 20.51
N HIS A 13 9.92 13.91 19.40
CA HIS A 13 10.45 14.59 18.20
C HIS A 13 11.66 13.91 17.54
N SER A 14 11.92 12.63 17.87
CA SER A 14 13.02 11.85 17.34
C SER A 14 12.49 10.55 16.70
N PHE A 15 13.19 10.07 15.68
CA PHE A 15 12.96 8.77 15.07
C PHE A 15 14.30 8.15 14.66
N LYS A 16 14.34 6.82 14.56
CA LYS A 16 15.53 6.08 14.12
C LYS A 16 15.19 5.31 12.86
N ILE A 17 15.97 5.50 11.81
CA ILE A 17 15.93 4.70 10.59
C ILE A 17 17.10 3.73 10.67
N THR A 18 16.84 2.44 10.40
CA THR A 18 17.88 1.42 10.26
C THR A 18 17.89 1.00 8.80
N LEU A 19 19.01 1.22 8.12
CA LEU A 19 19.20 0.77 6.75
C LEU A 19 19.41 -0.75 6.71
N PRO A 20 18.92 -1.45 5.67
CA PRO A 20 19.23 -2.85 5.44
C PRO A 20 20.74 -3.12 5.30
N GLU A 21 21.19 -4.34 5.62
CA GLU A 21 22.61 -4.72 5.50
C GLU A 21 23.12 -4.72 4.05
N ASP A 22 22.22 -4.88 3.08
CA ASP A 22 22.49 -4.88 1.64
C ASP A 22 22.39 -3.49 1.01
N PHE A 23 22.17 -2.43 1.81
CA PHE A 23 22.09 -1.06 1.31
C PHE A 23 23.48 -0.53 0.91
N ASN A 24 23.74 -0.45 -0.40
CA ASN A 24 25.04 -0.08 -0.97
C ASN A 24 24.98 1.28 -1.70
N ALA A 25 24.74 2.36 -0.95
CA ALA A 25 24.82 3.72 -1.48
C ALA A 25 25.50 4.66 -0.48
N ASP A 26 26.27 5.62 -1.00
CA ASP A 26 27.07 6.54 -0.20
C ASP A 26 26.24 7.68 0.44
N GLU A 27 25.07 8.00 -0.15
CA GLU A 27 24.19 9.09 0.29
C GLU A 27 22.71 8.69 0.22
N VAL A 28 21.89 9.27 1.10
CA VAL A 28 20.43 9.04 1.17
C VAL A 28 19.66 10.34 1.33
N ASP A 29 18.60 10.49 0.53
CA ASP A 29 17.63 11.56 0.69
C ASP A 29 16.48 11.09 1.60
N VAL A 30 16.19 11.87 2.65
CA VAL A 30 15.10 11.58 3.60
C VAL A 30 13.95 12.57 3.42
N ILE A 31 12.77 12.06 3.08
CA ILE A 31 11.53 12.86 2.98
C ILE A 31 10.69 12.62 4.24
N ILE A 32 10.48 13.67 5.04
CA ILE A 32 9.65 13.63 6.25
C ILE A 32 8.26 14.17 5.90
N ILE A 33 7.25 13.31 5.98
CA ILE A 33 5.85 13.68 5.79
C ILE A 33 5.14 13.45 7.12
N GLN A 34 4.57 14.52 7.69
CA GLN A 34 3.71 14.39 8.85
C GLN A 34 2.50 13.54 8.48
N LYS A 35 2.27 12.46 9.22
CA LYS A 35 1.08 11.64 9.02
C LYS A 35 -0.12 12.40 9.60
N ASN A 36 -0.85 13.10 8.73
CA ASN A 36 -2.18 13.60 9.05
C ASN A 36 -3.15 12.43 8.84
N ASP A 37 -3.61 11.82 9.94
CA ASP A 37 -4.67 10.80 9.93
C ASP A 37 -6.07 11.43 9.85
N ASP A 38 -6.17 12.67 9.36
CA ASP A 38 -7.44 13.40 9.25
C ASP A 38 -8.42 12.76 8.25
N PHE A 39 -7.97 11.77 7.49
CA PHE A 39 -8.83 10.97 6.65
C PHE A 39 -9.60 9.94 7.48
N VAL A 40 -10.77 10.35 7.94
CA VAL A 40 -11.78 9.45 8.52
C VAL A 40 -12.78 9.07 7.43
N LEU A 41 -12.97 7.77 7.22
CA LEU A 41 -14.04 7.30 6.33
C LEU A 41 -15.39 7.83 6.81
N THR A 42 -16.14 8.47 5.92
CA THR A 42 -17.52 8.85 6.20
C THR A 42 -18.38 7.61 6.45
N ASN A 43 -19.53 7.78 7.09
CA ASN A 43 -20.44 6.66 7.34
C ASN A 43 -20.94 6.03 6.02
N GLU A 44 -21.16 6.85 4.99
CA GLU A 44 -21.53 6.37 3.65
C GLU A 44 -20.44 5.48 3.04
N MET A 45 -19.17 5.89 3.16
CA MET A 45 -18.05 5.08 2.67
C MET A 45 -17.94 3.74 3.40
N LYS A 46 -18.20 3.72 4.71
CA LYS A 46 -18.21 2.48 5.51
C LYS A 46 -19.35 1.55 5.08
N LEU A 47 -20.55 2.07 4.83
CA LEU A 47 -21.68 1.28 4.36
C LEU A 47 -21.39 0.59 3.03
N VAL A 48 -20.79 1.29 2.07
CA VAL A 48 -20.39 0.70 0.79
C VAL A 48 -19.38 -0.44 0.97
N LEU A 49 -18.44 -0.31 1.91
CA LEU A 49 -17.47 -1.37 2.22
C LEU A 49 -18.15 -2.57 2.88
N ASP A 50 -19.09 -2.34 3.79
CA ASP A 50 -19.85 -3.40 4.46
C ASP A 50 -20.72 -4.18 3.48
N GLU A 51 -21.35 -3.51 2.51
CA GLU A 51 -22.10 -4.14 1.43
C GLU A 51 -21.19 -5.01 0.56
N ARG A 52 -20.03 -4.49 0.15
CA ARG A 52 -19.04 -5.24 -0.62
C ARG A 52 -18.50 -6.45 0.13
N SER A 53 -18.30 -6.34 1.45
CA SER A 53 -17.84 -7.46 2.26
C SER A 53 -18.84 -8.61 2.34
N LYS A 54 -20.13 -8.35 2.08
CA LYS A 54 -21.21 -9.35 2.07
C LYS A 54 -21.42 -9.99 0.69
N GLN A 55 -20.76 -9.48 -0.36
CA GLN A 55 -20.88 -10.06 -1.69
C GLN A 55 -20.27 -11.46 -1.73
N ASP A 56 -20.86 -12.34 -2.55
CA ASP A 56 -20.34 -13.68 -2.71
C ASP A 56 -18.97 -13.64 -3.38
N LYS A 57 -18.02 -14.38 -2.81
CA LYS A 57 -16.67 -14.48 -3.34
C LYS A 57 -16.62 -15.21 -4.69
N SER A 58 -17.66 -15.96 -5.03
CA SER A 58 -17.79 -16.65 -6.32
C SER A 58 -17.83 -15.67 -7.51
N ASP A 59 -18.28 -14.43 -7.30
CA ASP A 59 -18.31 -13.37 -8.32
C ASP A 59 -16.90 -12.81 -8.63
N PHE A 60 -15.90 -13.11 -7.80
CA PHE A 60 -14.55 -12.58 -7.92
C PHE A 60 -13.59 -13.64 -8.43
N ILE A 61 -12.79 -13.27 -9.42
CA ILE A 61 -11.66 -14.09 -9.88
C ILE A 61 -10.38 -13.69 -9.18
N SER A 62 -9.45 -14.64 -9.06
CA SER A 62 -8.12 -14.33 -8.53
C SER A 62 -7.35 -13.37 -9.46
N ALA A 63 -6.38 -12.64 -8.90
CA ALA A 63 -5.51 -11.76 -9.69
C ALA A 63 -4.80 -12.53 -10.82
N ASN A 64 -4.30 -13.74 -10.54
CA ASN A 64 -3.64 -14.59 -11.53
C ASN A 64 -4.59 -14.99 -12.67
N GLU A 65 -5.82 -15.34 -12.34
CA GLU A 65 -6.83 -15.69 -13.34
C GLU A 65 -7.24 -14.48 -14.19
N SER A 66 -7.37 -13.30 -13.57
CA SER A 66 -7.62 -12.05 -14.29
C SER A 66 -6.51 -11.74 -15.29
N ILE A 67 -5.25 -11.86 -14.87
CA ILE A 67 -4.07 -11.67 -15.73
C ILE A 67 -4.08 -12.67 -16.88
N PHE A 68 -4.39 -13.94 -16.61
CA PHE A 68 -4.49 -14.97 -17.65
C PHE A 68 -5.57 -14.66 -18.69
N ARG A 69 -6.78 -14.26 -18.26
CA ARG A 69 -7.87 -13.86 -19.16
C ARG A 69 -7.49 -12.64 -20.00
N LEU A 70 -6.80 -11.66 -19.41
CA LEU A 70 -6.33 -10.47 -20.11
C LEU A 70 -5.28 -10.79 -21.17
N LYS A 71 -4.28 -11.62 -20.84
CA LYS A 71 -3.26 -12.09 -21.79
C LYS A 71 -3.87 -12.83 -22.98
N ASN A 72 -4.79 -13.76 -22.70
CA ASN A 72 -5.50 -14.49 -23.75
C ASN A 72 -6.36 -13.55 -24.63
N ARG A 73 -6.97 -12.52 -24.06
CA ARG A 73 -7.75 -11.52 -24.83
C ARG A 73 -6.85 -10.64 -25.70
N LEU A 74 -5.69 -10.26 -25.20
CA LEU A 74 -4.75 -9.36 -25.88
C LEU A 74 -3.79 -10.09 -26.83
N ARG A 75 -3.81 -11.43 -26.85
CA ARG A 75 -2.87 -12.27 -27.62
C ARG A 75 -1.40 -11.87 -27.38
N VAL A 76 -1.05 -11.65 -26.11
CA VAL A 76 0.33 -11.43 -25.62
C VAL A 76 0.66 -12.49 -24.59
#